data_AF-A0AAW0MVW6-F1
#
_entry.id   AF-A0AAW0MVW6-F1
#
_cell.length_a   1.000
_cell.length_b   1.000
_cell.length_c   1.000
_cell.angle_alpha   90.00
_cell.angle_beta   90.00
_cell.angle_gamma   90.00
#
_symmetry.space_group_name_H-M   'P 1'
#
loop_
_entity.id
_entity.type
_entity.pdbx_description
1 polymer ?
#
loop_
_entity_poly.entity_id
_entity_poly.type
_entity_poly.pdbx_seq_one_letter_code
_entity_poly.pdbx_strand_id
1 'polypeptide(L)'
;MTCAAFITMNPGYAGRTELPDNLKALFRPIAMMVPNYALIAEVILYSEGFESSKTLARKMTQMYKLCSEQLSQQDHYDFGMRAVKSVLVMAGSLKRSNPHLSEDVVLIRALRDSNLPKFLTDDAVLFGGILSDLFPGVTIPEHDYGVLHSTILDSLVKRNLQPLPSMTKKVIQLYETMLVRHGVMLVGPTGGGKTTVYTILADTLETLYNSEIKKATPSTSQ
;
A
#
# COMPACT_ATOMS: atom_id res chain seq x y z
N MET A 1 -33.75 25.68 17.71
CA MET A 1 -32.45 24.98 17.80
C MET A 1 -32.57 23.70 17.00
N THR A 2 -31.85 23.55 15.89
CA THR A 2 -31.93 22.35 15.03
C THR A 2 -30.83 21.37 15.44
N CYS A 3 -31.21 20.25 16.05
CA CYS A 3 -30.30 19.17 16.44
C CYS A 3 -30.74 17.86 15.75
N ALA A 4 -29.77 17.07 15.29
CA ALA A 4 -29.99 15.74 14.72
C ALA A 4 -28.93 14.78 15.27
N ALA A 5 -29.35 13.55 15.58
CA ALA A 5 -28.48 12.49 16.09
C ALA A 5 -28.35 11.37 15.04
N PHE A 6 -27.12 10.88 14.86
CA PHE A 6 -26.81 9.77 13.96
C PHE A 6 -26.00 8.72 14.71
N ILE A 7 -26.30 7.46 14.46
CA ILE A 7 -25.56 6.32 14.99
C ILE A 7 -25.11 5.43 13.84
N THR A 8 -23.92 4.85 13.97
CA THR A 8 -23.41 3.83 13.04
C THR A 8 -23.25 2.52 13.78
N MET A 9 -23.84 1.46 13.25
CA MET A 9 -23.68 0.09 13.77
C MET A 9 -23.05 -0.79 12.70
N ASN A 10 -22.21 -1.74 13.14
CA ASN A 10 -21.69 -2.81 12.30
C ASN A 10 -22.24 -4.13 12.86
N PRO A 11 -23.39 -4.63 12.36
CA PRO A 11 -24.01 -5.85 12.85
C PRO A 11 -23.05 -7.04 12.78
N GLY A 12 -23.01 -7.88 13.81
CA GLY A 12 -22.17 -9.08 13.82
C GLY A 12 -20.67 -8.82 14.05
N TYR A 13 -20.22 -7.58 14.27
CA TYR A 13 -18.83 -7.31 14.60
C TYR A 13 -18.50 -7.80 16.03
N ALA A 14 -17.58 -8.76 16.12
CA ALA A 14 -17.21 -9.41 17.38
C ALA A 14 -16.80 -8.40 18.48
N GLY A 15 -17.18 -8.71 19.72
CA GLY A 15 -16.83 -7.89 20.89
C GLY A 15 -17.69 -6.62 21.07
N ARG A 16 -18.83 -6.51 20.37
CA ARG A 16 -19.79 -5.41 20.55
C ARG A 16 -21.15 -5.94 21.00
N THR A 17 -21.78 -5.24 21.94
CA THR A 17 -23.17 -5.48 22.33
C THR A 17 -24.09 -4.79 21.34
N GLU A 18 -25.17 -5.46 20.95
CA GLU A 18 -26.20 -4.82 20.14
C GLU A 18 -26.88 -3.67 20.87
N LEU A 19 -27.36 -2.70 20.10
CA LEU A 19 -28.15 -1.60 20.64
C LEU A 19 -29.50 -2.13 21.16
N PRO A 20 -29.97 -1.69 22.34
CA PRO A 20 -31.30 -2.05 22.85
C PRO A 20 -32.42 -1.69 21.87
N ASP A 21 -33.45 -2.52 21.77
CA ASP A 21 -34.52 -2.36 20.77
C ASP A 21 -35.33 -1.06 20.95
N ASN A 22 -35.52 -0.63 22.20
CA ASN A 22 -36.18 0.64 22.50
C ASN A 22 -35.42 1.85 21.93
N LEU A 23 -34.09 1.77 21.86
CA LEU A 23 -33.25 2.81 21.29
C LEU A 23 -33.16 2.66 19.76
N LYS A 24 -33.04 1.43 19.23
CA LYS A 24 -33.10 1.17 17.78
C LYS A 24 -34.38 1.73 17.14
N ALA A 25 -35.52 1.61 17.83
CA ALA A 25 -36.82 2.11 17.37
C ALA A 25 -36.88 3.64 17.19
N LEU A 26 -35.98 4.39 17.84
CA LEU A 26 -35.90 5.86 17.70
C LEU A 26 -35.13 6.31 16.46
N PHE A 27 -34.42 5.40 15.78
CA PHE A 27 -33.62 5.72 14.60
C PHE A 27 -34.20 5.09 13.33
N ARG A 28 -34.09 5.79 12.21
CA ARG A 28 -34.37 5.21 10.88
C ARG A 28 -33.14 4.42 10.40
N PRO A 29 -33.26 3.12 10.10
CA PRO A 29 -32.15 2.34 9.59
C PRO A 29 -31.80 2.73 8.15
N ILE A 30 -30.50 2.79 7.84
CA ILE A 30 -29.96 2.98 6.50
C ILE A 30 -28.92 1.89 6.25
N ALA A 31 -29.15 1.06 5.23
CA ALA A 31 -28.24 -0.02 4.88
C ALA A 31 -27.12 0.49 3.95
N MET A 32 -25.87 0.38 4.40
CA MET A 32 -24.67 0.83 3.67
C MET A 32 -23.80 -0.37 3.28
N MET A 33 -24.37 -1.32 2.53
CA MET A 33 -23.75 -2.64 2.28
C MET A 33 -22.59 -2.61 1.28
N VAL A 34 -22.80 -2.04 0.10
CA VAL A 34 -21.80 -2.07 -0.99
C VAL A 34 -21.72 -0.69 -1.65
N PRO A 35 -20.59 0.01 -1.55
CA PRO A 35 -20.37 1.26 -2.26
C PRO A 35 -20.07 1.02 -3.74
N ASN A 36 -20.18 2.05 -4.58
CA ASN A 36 -19.79 1.98 -5.98
C ASN A 36 -18.27 2.24 -6.13
N TYR A 37 -17.48 1.18 -6.20
CA TYR A 37 -16.01 1.24 -6.28
C TYR A 37 -15.54 2.01 -7.52
N ALA A 38 -16.13 1.73 -8.68
CA ALA A 38 -15.71 2.31 -9.96
C ALA A 38 -15.94 3.82 -10.01
N LEU A 39 -17.12 4.29 -9.58
CA LEU A 39 -17.43 5.72 -9.58
C LEU A 39 -16.55 6.49 -8.58
N ILE A 40 -16.34 5.92 -7.39
CA ILE A 40 -15.46 6.54 -6.39
C ILE A 40 -14.01 6.61 -6.91
N ALA A 41 -13.52 5.52 -7.52
CA ALA A 41 -12.18 5.49 -8.09
C ALA A 41 -12.01 6.49 -9.25
N GLU A 42 -13.01 6.61 -10.12
CA GLU A 42 -13.00 7.56 -11.25
C GLU A 42 -12.89 9.00 -10.75
N VAL A 43 -13.73 9.39 -9.78
CA VAL A 43 -13.72 10.75 -9.20
C VAL A 43 -12.39 11.06 -8.52
N ILE A 44 -11.83 10.10 -7.77
CA ILE A 44 -10.55 10.31 -7.09
C ILE A 44 -9.41 10.40 -8.11
N LEU A 45 -9.30 9.48 -9.07
CA LEU A 45 -8.26 9.55 -10.11
C LEU A 45 -8.33 10.86 -10.88
N TYR A 46 -9.55 11.30 -11.23
CA TYR A 46 -9.74 12.58 -11.91
C TYR A 46 -9.25 13.75 -11.04
N SER A 47 -9.54 13.74 -9.73
CA SER A 47 -9.06 14.78 -8.80
C SER A 47 -7.54 14.76 -8.60
N GLU A 48 -6.88 13.63 -8.82
CA GLU A 48 -5.43 13.47 -8.74
C GLU A 48 -4.72 13.83 -10.06
N GLY A 49 -5.47 14.25 -11.09
CA GLY A 49 -4.93 14.71 -12.38
C GLY A 49 -4.78 13.63 -13.44
N PHE A 50 -5.51 12.51 -13.33
CA PHE A 50 -5.57 11.49 -14.38
C PHE A 50 -6.61 11.87 -15.44
N GLU A 51 -6.19 11.90 -16.71
CA GLU A 51 -7.05 12.17 -17.86
C GLU A 51 -7.87 10.92 -18.24
N SER A 52 -7.28 9.73 -18.18
CA SER A 52 -7.95 8.46 -18.52
C SER A 52 -8.65 7.81 -17.32
N SER A 53 -9.09 8.63 -16.35
CA SER A 53 -9.62 8.21 -15.04
C SER A 53 -10.72 7.15 -15.12
N LYS A 54 -11.67 7.29 -16.05
CA LYS A 54 -12.80 6.37 -16.24
C LYS A 54 -12.36 4.95 -16.63
N THR A 55 -11.43 4.83 -17.57
CA THR A 55 -10.93 3.53 -18.03
C THR A 55 -10.07 2.88 -16.95
N LEU A 56 -9.20 3.67 -16.32
CA LEU A 56 -8.30 3.24 -15.24
C LEU A 56 -9.08 2.77 -14.00
N ALA A 57 -10.13 3.48 -13.60
CA ALA A 57 -11.00 3.11 -12.48
C ALA A 57 -11.68 1.76 -12.69
N ARG A 58 -12.15 1.48 -13.91
CA ARG A 58 -12.75 0.19 -14.28
C ARG A 58 -11.73 -0.94 -14.22
N LYS A 59 -10.54 -0.74 -14.81
CA LYS A 59 -9.44 -1.73 -14.75
C LYS A 59 -9.04 -2.02 -13.30
N MET A 60 -8.88 -0.98 -12.48
CA MET A 60 -8.54 -1.11 -11.06
C MET A 60 -9.61 -1.89 -10.28
N THR A 61 -10.88 -1.54 -10.46
CA THR A 61 -11.99 -2.23 -9.78
C THR A 61 -12.08 -3.69 -10.20
N GLN A 62 -11.89 -3.97 -11.50
CA GLN A 62 -11.87 -5.33 -12.03
C GLN A 62 -10.68 -6.13 -11.47
N MET A 63 -9.50 -5.51 -11.33
CA MET A 63 -8.35 -6.17 -10.69
C MET A 63 -8.69 -6.61 -9.26
N TYR A 64 -9.23 -5.71 -8.44
CA TYR A 64 -9.58 -6.03 -7.05
C TYR A 64 -10.64 -7.13 -6.96
N LYS A 65 -11.62 -7.11 -7.87
CA LYS A 65 -12.62 -8.18 -7.99
C LYS A 65 -11.96 -9.53 -8.32
N LEU A 66 -11.13 -9.58 -9.36
CA LEU A 66 -10.42 -10.81 -9.76
C LEU A 66 -9.51 -11.31 -8.64
N CYS A 67 -8.79 -10.42 -7.95
CA CYS A 67 -7.96 -10.80 -6.80
C CYS A 67 -8.79 -11.42 -5.67
N SER A 68 -9.98 -10.89 -5.38
CA SER A 68 -10.87 -11.45 -4.36
C SER A 68 -11.47 -12.81 -4.73
N GLU A 69 -11.58 -13.09 -6.04
CA GLU A 69 -12.19 -14.32 -6.57
C GLU A 69 -11.16 -15.42 -6.86
N GLN A 70 -9.91 -15.05 -7.18
CA GLN A 70 -8.89 -15.99 -7.69
C GLN A 70 -7.72 -16.23 -6.74
N LEU A 71 -7.37 -15.27 -5.86
CA LEU A 71 -6.28 -15.48 -4.92
C LEU A 71 -6.72 -16.36 -3.75
N SER A 72 -5.74 -16.96 -3.07
CA SER A 72 -6.03 -17.77 -1.89
C SER A 72 -6.74 -16.96 -0.78
N GLN A 73 -7.60 -17.61 -0.01
CA GLN A 73 -8.26 -16.98 1.13
C GLN A 73 -7.27 -16.83 2.29
N GLN A 74 -6.90 -15.59 2.59
CA GLN A 74 -6.02 -15.24 3.70
C GLN A 74 -6.67 -14.19 4.59
N ASP A 75 -6.56 -14.34 5.91
CA ASP A 75 -7.17 -13.41 6.89
C ASP A 75 -6.66 -11.97 6.77
N HIS A 76 -5.45 -11.78 6.25
CA HIS A 76 -4.79 -10.49 6.13
C HIS A 76 -4.98 -9.83 4.75
N TYR A 77 -5.66 -10.50 3.81
CA TYR A 77 -5.99 -9.90 2.52
C TYR A 77 -7.16 -8.92 2.66
N ASP A 78 -6.96 -7.71 2.15
CA ASP A 78 -7.98 -6.65 2.16
C ASP A 78 -8.15 -6.10 0.74
N PHE A 79 -9.28 -6.45 0.14
CA PHE A 79 -9.72 -5.98 -1.18
C PHE A 79 -10.87 -4.97 -1.08
N GLY A 80 -11.16 -4.46 0.13
CA GLY A 80 -12.25 -3.52 0.36
C GLY A 80 -11.91 -2.07 -0.05
N MET A 81 -12.91 -1.18 0.06
CA MET A 81 -12.75 0.25 -0.31
C MET A 81 -11.60 0.97 0.39
N ARG A 82 -11.22 0.54 1.60
CA ARG A 82 -10.11 1.16 2.33
C ARG A 82 -8.77 0.89 1.65
N ALA A 83 -8.56 -0.34 1.20
CA ALA A 83 -7.39 -0.70 0.40
C ALA A 83 -7.38 0.07 -0.92
N VAL A 84 -8.52 0.08 -1.64
CA VAL A 84 -8.69 0.83 -2.90
C VAL A 84 -8.36 2.31 -2.74
N LYS A 85 -8.93 2.97 -1.73
CA LYS A 85 -8.64 4.39 -1.44
C LYS A 85 -7.15 4.64 -1.19
N SER A 86 -6.48 3.75 -0.47
CA SER A 86 -5.05 3.89 -0.19
C SER A 86 -4.21 3.86 -1.47
N VAL A 87 -4.56 2.99 -2.41
CA VAL A 87 -3.86 2.91 -3.71
C VAL A 87 -4.14 4.11 -4.58
N LEU A 88 -5.36 4.63 -4.59
CA LEU A 88 -5.71 5.83 -5.36
C LEU A 88 -4.89 7.06 -4.93
N VAL A 89 -4.75 7.27 -3.61
CA VAL A 89 -3.94 8.37 -3.07
C VAL A 89 -2.45 8.17 -3.40
N MET A 90 -1.96 6.92 -3.32
CA MET A 90 -0.59 6.58 -3.73
C MET A 90 -0.36 6.87 -5.22
N ALA A 91 -1.30 6.48 -6.09
CA ALA A 91 -1.23 6.72 -7.54
C ALA A 91 -1.17 8.22 -7.86
N GLY A 92 -1.94 9.06 -7.16
CA GLY A 92 -1.88 10.51 -7.30
C GLY A 92 -0.53 11.10 -6.89
N SER A 93 0.04 10.64 -5.79
CA SER A 93 1.40 11.02 -5.38
C SER A 93 2.44 10.64 -6.44
N LEU A 94 2.38 9.40 -6.96
CA LEU A 94 3.28 8.92 -8.01
C LEU A 94 3.12 9.70 -9.33
N LYS A 95 1.89 10.09 -9.69
CA LYS A 95 1.63 10.91 -10.89
C LYS A 95 2.27 12.30 -10.77
N ARG A 96 2.18 12.95 -9.60
CA ARG A 96 2.84 14.24 -9.35
C ARG A 96 4.36 14.14 -9.41
N SER A 97 4.94 13.10 -8.82
CA SER A 97 6.39 12.88 -8.84
C SER A 97 6.92 12.49 -10.22
N ASN A 98 6.07 11.94 -11.09
CA ASN A 98 6.46 11.48 -12.43
C ASN A 98 5.47 11.95 -13.52
N PRO A 99 5.43 13.25 -13.86
CA PRO A 99 4.41 13.80 -14.76
C PRO A 99 4.43 13.16 -16.17
N HIS A 100 5.63 12.82 -16.64
CA HIS A 100 5.89 12.31 -18.00
C HIS A 100 5.60 10.82 -18.19
N LEU A 101 5.39 10.06 -17.11
CA LEU A 101 5.06 8.65 -17.22
C LEU A 101 3.60 8.46 -17.67
N SER A 102 3.38 7.41 -18.46
CA SER A 102 2.04 6.96 -18.83
C SER A 102 1.21 6.66 -17.57
N GLU A 103 -0.05 7.08 -17.59
CA GLU A 103 -0.98 6.88 -16.48
C GLU A 103 -1.20 5.40 -16.15
N ASP A 104 -1.20 4.54 -17.17
CA ASP A 104 -1.26 3.08 -16.97
C ASP A 104 -0.05 2.61 -16.15
N VAL A 105 1.16 3.06 -16.48
CA VAL A 105 2.40 2.68 -15.77
C VAL A 105 2.36 3.17 -14.32
N VAL A 106 1.91 4.41 -14.10
CA VAL A 106 1.79 4.99 -12.75
C VAL A 106 0.80 4.20 -11.91
N LEU A 107 -0.37 3.86 -12.46
CA LEU A 107 -1.38 3.09 -11.74
C LEU A 107 -0.89 1.67 -11.44
N ILE A 108 -0.31 0.98 -12.42
CA ILE A 108 0.22 -0.37 -12.22
C ILE A 108 1.29 -0.38 -11.12
N ARG A 109 2.16 0.63 -11.09
CA ARG A 109 3.16 0.78 -10.03
C ARG A 109 2.50 0.93 -8.66
N ALA A 110 1.52 1.82 -8.52
CA ALA A 110 0.77 1.99 -7.27
C ALA A 110 0.09 0.68 -6.81
N LEU A 111 -0.49 -0.07 -7.76
CA LEU A 111 -1.13 -1.35 -7.48
C LEU A 111 -0.12 -2.41 -7.02
N ARG A 112 1.07 -2.47 -7.62
CA ARG A 112 2.13 -3.40 -7.22
C ARG A 112 2.68 -3.05 -5.84
N ASP A 113 3.08 -1.81 -5.64
CA ASP A 113 3.75 -1.36 -4.41
C ASP A 113 2.82 -1.52 -3.20
N SER A 114 1.51 -1.29 -3.38
CA SER A 114 0.55 -1.44 -2.28
C SER A 114 0.13 -2.88 -1.98
N ASN A 115 0.22 -3.82 -2.92
CA ASN A 115 -0.39 -5.16 -2.75
C ASN A 115 0.66 -6.27 -2.69
N LEU A 116 1.75 -6.18 -3.46
CA LEU A 116 2.79 -7.20 -3.51
C LEU A 116 3.45 -7.51 -2.14
N PRO A 117 3.63 -6.54 -1.21
CA PRO A 117 4.17 -6.86 0.12
C PRO A 117 3.27 -7.77 0.97
N LYS A 118 1.97 -7.86 0.63
CA LYS A 118 0.96 -8.62 1.38
C LYS A 118 0.80 -10.05 0.86
N PHE A 119 1.04 -10.27 -0.43
CA PHE A 119 0.74 -11.55 -1.06
C PHE A 119 1.77 -12.63 -0.74
N LEU A 120 1.27 -13.86 -0.70
CA LEU A 120 2.08 -15.06 -0.76
C LEU A 120 2.83 -15.13 -2.11
N THR A 121 3.90 -15.92 -2.16
CA THR A 121 4.72 -16.04 -3.37
C THR A 121 3.92 -16.52 -4.58
N ASP A 122 3.05 -17.52 -4.40
CA ASP A 122 2.25 -18.08 -5.50
C ASP A 122 1.14 -17.10 -5.93
N ASP A 123 0.47 -16.46 -4.97
CA ASP A 123 -0.53 -15.42 -5.24
C ASP A 123 0.08 -14.19 -5.93
N ALA A 124 1.35 -13.86 -5.65
CA ALA A 124 2.05 -12.78 -6.33
C ALA A 124 2.25 -13.05 -7.83
N VAL A 125 2.41 -14.31 -8.22
CA VAL A 125 2.48 -14.73 -9.64
C VAL A 125 1.12 -14.58 -10.30
N LEU A 126 0.05 -15.06 -9.64
CA LEU A 126 -1.34 -14.90 -10.12
C LEU A 126 -1.71 -13.43 -10.28
N PHE A 127 -1.37 -12.60 -9.29
CA PHE A 127 -1.56 -11.15 -9.36
C PHE A 127 -0.83 -10.51 -10.54
N GLY A 128 0.39 -10.96 -10.83
CA GLY A 128 1.13 -10.54 -12.02
C GLY A 128 0.40 -10.86 -13.33
N GLY A 129 -0.19 -12.06 -13.42
CA GLY A 129 -1.02 -12.47 -14.56
C GLY A 129 -2.29 -11.62 -14.72
N ILE A 130 -3.00 -11.37 -13.61
CA ILE A 130 -4.19 -10.49 -13.62
C ILE A 130 -3.82 -9.08 -14.11
N LEU A 131 -2.67 -8.55 -13.68
CA LEU A 131 -2.19 -7.25 -14.14
C LEU A 131 -1.83 -7.25 -15.64
N SER A 132 -1.15 -8.28 -16.14
CA SER A 132 -0.81 -8.35 -17.57
C SER A 132 -2.04 -8.44 -18.47
N ASP A 133 -3.09 -9.13 -18.01
CA ASP A 133 -4.34 -9.27 -18.76
C ASP A 133 -5.12 -7.95 -18.81
N LEU A 134 -5.13 -7.18 -17.71
CA LEU A 134 -5.84 -5.90 -17.63
C LEU A 134 -5.06 -4.73 -18.29
N PHE A 135 -3.74 -4.85 -18.41
CA PHE A 135 -2.85 -3.84 -18.98
C PHE A 135 -1.92 -4.46 -20.04
N PRO A 136 -2.46 -4.92 -21.19
CA PRO A 136 -1.67 -5.58 -22.21
C PRO A 136 -0.64 -4.62 -22.83
N GLY A 137 0.57 -5.11 -23.07
CA GLY A 137 1.63 -4.35 -23.75
C GLY A 137 2.33 -3.28 -22.90
N VAL A 138 2.00 -3.18 -21.60
CA VAL A 138 2.64 -2.20 -20.71
C VAL A 138 3.85 -2.83 -20.01
N THR A 139 5.05 -2.34 -20.32
CA THR A 139 6.28 -2.73 -19.62
C THR A 139 6.49 -1.84 -18.41
N ILE A 140 6.62 -2.45 -17.23
CA ILE A 140 6.85 -1.71 -15.98
C ILE A 140 8.36 -1.57 -15.79
N PRO A 141 8.91 -0.34 -15.80
CA PRO A 141 10.33 -0.14 -15.53
C PRO A 141 10.65 -0.57 -14.09
N GLU A 142 11.77 -1.25 -13.91
CA GLU A 142 12.28 -1.53 -12.56
C GLU A 142 12.69 -0.22 -11.89
N HIS A 143 12.41 -0.11 -10.60
CA HIS A 143 12.81 1.06 -9.84
C HIS A 143 14.23 0.85 -9.31
N ASP A 144 15.14 1.73 -9.70
CA ASP A 144 16.48 1.77 -9.12
C ASP A 144 16.44 2.49 -7.78
N TYR A 145 16.62 1.73 -6.70
CA TYR A 145 16.71 2.26 -5.33
C TYR A 145 18.09 2.84 -5.00
N GLY A 146 19.08 2.67 -5.90
CA GLY A 146 20.41 3.28 -5.84
C GLY A 146 21.03 3.31 -4.45
N VAL A 147 21.09 4.52 -3.88
CA VAL A 147 21.70 4.79 -2.57
C VAL A 147 21.05 4.00 -1.45
N LEU A 148 19.71 3.89 -1.43
CA LEU A 148 18.99 3.14 -0.41
C LEU A 148 19.40 1.67 -0.42
N HIS A 149 19.46 1.07 -1.61
CA HIS A 149 19.86 -0.34 -1.76
C HIS A 149 21.31 -0.57 -1.29
N SER A 150 22.25 0.29 -1.69
CA SER A 150 23.64 0.19 -1.23
C SER A 150 23.76 0.33 0.29
N THR A 151 23.05 1.29 0.89
CA THR A 151 23.13 1.51 2.35
C THR A 151 22.51 0.35 3.13
N ILE A 152 21.45 -0.29 2.62
CA ILE A 152 20.91 -1.51 3.25
C ILE A 152 21.97 -2.62 3.29
N LEU A 153 22.71 -2.83 2.19
CA LEU A 153 23.77 -3.82 2.15
C LEU A 153 24.87 -3.51 3.16
N ASP A 154 25.29 -2.24 3.25
CA ASP A 154 26.30 -1.79 4.21
C ASP A 154 25.82 -1.99 5.66
N SER A 155 24.55 -1.66 5.96
CA SER A 155 23.95 -1.87 7.28
C SER A 155 23.88 -3.36 7.66
N LEU A 156 23.61 -4.25 6.70
CA LEU A 156 23.63 -5.71 6.92
C LEU A 156 25.03 -6.20 7.27
N VAL A 157 26.04 -5.79 6.50
CA VAL A 157 27.44 -6.16 6.74
C VAL A 157 27.95 -5.62 8.07
N LYS A 158 27.61 -4.37 8.42
CA LYS A 158 27.98 -3.73 9.70
C LYS A 158 27.45 -4.51 10.92
N ARG A 159 26.30 -5.17 10.77
CA ARG A 159 25.72 -6.04 11.81
C ARG A 159 26.22 -7.49 11.75
N ASN A 160 27.23 -7.79 10.93
CA ASN A 160 27.74 -9.14 10.67
C ASN A 160 26.65 -10.10 10.16
N LEU A 161 25.72 -9.59 9.35
CA LEU A 161 24.67 -10.39 8.72
C LEU A 161 25.01 -10.67 7.25
N GLN A 162 24.57 -11.82 6.75
CA GLN A 162 24.71 -12.15 5.33
C GLN A 162 23.69 -11.35 4.50
N PRO A 163 24.12 -10.57 3.49
CA PRO A 163 23.21 -9.85 2.63
C PRO A 163 22.50 -10.79 1.66
N LEU A 164 21.30 -11.24 2.05
CA LEU A 164 20.46 -12.08 1.21
C LEU A 164 19.49 -11.19 0.39
N PRO A 165 19.32 -11.41 -0.93
CA PRO A 165 18.44 -10.58 -1.76
C PRO A 165 16.99 -10.51 -1.26
N SER A 166 16.48 -11.61 -0.70
CA SER A 166 15.13 -11.65 -0.12
C SER A 166 15.00 -10.73 1.10
N MET A 167 16.05 -10.62 1.92
CA MET A 167 16.09 -9.71 3.07
C MET A 167 16.09 -8.25 2.60
N THR A 168 16.98 -7.90 1.66
CA THR A 168 17.04 -6.54 1.09
C THR A 168 15.72 -6.12 0.47
N LYS A 169 15.09 -7.02 -0.30
CA LYS A 169 13.76 -6.79 -0.87
C LYS A 169 12.70 -6.54 0.20
N LYS A 170 12.73 -7.26 1.33
CA LYS A 170 11.77 -7.07 2.43
C LYS A 170 12.00 -5.76 3.21
N VAL A 171 13.24 -5.30 3.34
CA VAL A 171 13.57 -3.99 3.91
C VAL A 171 13.00 -2.87 3.04
N ILE A 172 13.19 -2.97 1.72
CA ILE A 172 12.64 -2.00 0.75
C ILE A 172 11.10 -2.00 0.79
N GLN A 173 10.48 -3.17 0.75
CA GLN A 173 9.01 -3.28 0.85
C GLN A 173 8.45 -2.67 2.15
N LEU A 174 9.16 -2.84 3.28
CA LEU A 174 8.76 -2.21 4.53
C LEU A 174 8.85 -0.69 4.44
N TYR A 175 9.94 -0.15 3.90
CA TYR A 175 10.12 1.29 3.70
C TYR A 175 8.99 1.89 2.85
N GLU A 176 8.70 1.30 1.68
CA GLU A 176 7.63 1.76 0.79
C GLU A 176 6.26 1.69 1.46
N THR A 177 6.00 0.64 2.23
CA THR A 177 4.74 0.50 2.97
C THR A 177 4.61 1.59 4.04
N MET A 178 5.71 1.95 4.72
CA MET A 178 5.73 3.01 5.73
C MET A 178 5.55 4.41 5.15
N LEU A 179 5.96 4.65 3.89
CA LEU A 179 5.71 5.93 3.21
C LEU A 179 4.22 6.20 2.99
N VAL A 180 3.41 5.14 2.85
CA VAL A 180 1.98 5.27 2.55
C VAL A 180 1.09 5.03 3.77
N ARG A 181 1.54 4.22 4.74
CA ARG A 181 0.73 3.83 5.90
C ARG A 181 1.49 4.08 7.20
N HIS A 182 0.84 4.78 8.12
CA HIS A 182 1.36 4.98 9.47
C HIS A 182 1.40 3.70 10.31
N GLY A 183 0.40 2.82 10.14
CA GLY A 183 0.34 1.53 10.83
C GLY A 183 0.72 0.39 9.90
N VAL A 184 1.80 -0.31 10.22
CA VAL A 184 2.32 -1.46 9.46
C VAL A 184 2.47 -2.67 10.38
N MET A 185 2.08 -3.84 9.89
CA MET A 185 2.23 -5.11 10.61
C MET A 185 3.26 -5.98 9.88
N LEU A 186 4.23 -6.51 10.62
CA LEU A 186 5.17 -7.51 10.12
C LEU A 186 4.67 -8.90 10.54
N VAL A 187 4.21 -9.69 9.56
CA VAL A 187 3.62 -11.01 9.79
C VAL A 187 4.56 -12.10 9.29
N GLY A 188 4.68 -13.19 10.04
CA GLY A 188 5.52 -14.33 9.71
C GLY A 188 5.95 -15.13 10.94
N PRO A 189 6.59 -16.29 10.78
CA PRO A 189 6.96 -17.18 11.89
C PRO A 189 8.03 -16.58 12.80
N THR A 190 8.13 -17.10 14.03
CA THR A 190 9.23 -16.80 14.95
C THR A 190 10.57 -17.16 14.29
N GLY A 191 11.59 -16.31 14.46
CA GLY A 191 12.88 -16.49 13.79
C GLY A 191 12.89 -16.12 12.30
N GLY A 192 11.76 -15.74 11.69
CA GLY A 192 11.66 -15.37 10.27
C GLY A 192 12.26 -14.00 9.89
N GLY A 193 13.21 -13.46 10.66
CA GLY A 193 13.92 -12.22 10.32
C GLY A 193 13.14 -10.91 10.45
N LYS A 194 11.88 -10.93 10.90
CA LYS A 194 11.03 -9.73 11.02
C LYS A 194 11.69 -8.60 11.83
N THR A 195 12.26 -8.94 12.98
CA THR A 195 12.96 -7.98 13.83
C THR A 195 14.17 -7.39 13.12
N THR A 196 14.94 -8.25 12.47
CA THR A 196 16.10 -7.86 11.67
C THR A 196 15.72 -6.88 10.56
N VAL A 197 14.62 -7.13 9.82
CA VAL A 197 14.15 -6.27 8.73
C VAL A 197 13.91 -4.84 9.21
N TYR A 198 13.10 -4.63 10.25
CA TYR A 198 12.80 -3.26 10.70
C TYR A 198 14.02 -2.60 11.37
N THR A 199 14.89 -3.38 12.02
CA THR A 199 16.07 -2.81 12.66
C THR A 199 17.12 -2.40 11.62
N ILE A 200 17.28 -3.18 10.54
CA ILE A 200 18.11 -2.79 9.40
C ILE A 200 17.54 -1.55 8.71
N LEU A 201 16.22 -1.46 8.56
CA LEU A 201 15.59 -0.25 8.03
C LEU A 201 15.90 0.98 8.90
N ALA A 202 15.81 0.85 10.22
CA ALA A 202 16.15 1.92 11.15
C ALA A 202 17.61 2.37 11.01
N ASP A 203 18.56 1.43 11.01
CA ASP A 203 19.99 1.71 10.82
C ASP A 203 20.27 2.36 9.46
N THR A 204 19.57 1.90 8.41
CA THR A 204 19.70 2.44 7.06
C THR A 204 19.28 3.91 7.03
N LEU A 205 18.10 4.22 7.58
CA LEU A 205 17.56 5.59 7.63
C LEU A 205 18.43 6.50 8.50
N GLU A 206 18.94 6.01 9.63
CA GLU A 206 19.88 6.75 10.48
C GLU A 206 21.19 7.04 9.74
N THR A 207 21.73 6.07 9.01
CA THR A 207 22.96 6.23 8.23
C THR A 207 22.76 7.26 7.11
N LEU A 208 21.63 7.20 6.40
CA LEU A 208 21.27 8.16 5.37
C LEU A 208 21.13 9.58 5.96
N TYR A 209 20.39 9.72 7.07
CA TYR A 209 20.22 11.01 7.75
C TYR A 209 21.56 11.62 8.17
N ASN A 210 22.43 10.83 8.80
CA ASN A 210 23.77 11.26 9.18
C ASN A 210 24.64 11.64 7.98
N SER A 211 24.48 10.95 6.84
CA SER A 211 25.19 11.27 5.61
C SER A 211 24.72 12.59 4.99
N GLU A 212 23.42 12.91 5.08
CA GLU A 212 22.87 14.19 4.61
C GLU A 212 23.30 15.35 5.50
N ILE A 213 23.31 15.18 6.83
CA ILE A 213 23.85 16.19 7.76
C ILE A 213 25.32 16.48 7.44
N LYS A 214 26.15 15.46 7.21
CA LYS A 214 27.57 15.65 6.85
C LYS A 214 27.77 16.37 5.53
N LYS A 215 26.82 16.26 4.59
CA LYS A 215 26.84 17.04 3.34
C LYS A 215 26.37 18.48 3.55
N ALA A 216 25.42 18.72 4.44
CA ALA A 216 24.86 20.04 4.75
C ALA A 216 25.80 20.89 5.62
N THR A 217 26.65 20.26 6.43
CA THR A 217 27.71 20.93 7.21
C THR A 217 29.06 20.64 6.56
N PRO A 218 29.44 21.34 5.48
CA PRO A 218 30.79 21.19 4.94
C PRO A 218 31.76 21.56 6.06
N SER A 219 32.73 20.69 6.31
CA SER A 219 33.80 20.94 7.26
C SER A 219 34.46 22.27 6.94
N THR A 220 34.18 23.29 7.74
CA THR A 220 34.98 24.50 7.82
C THR A 220 36.31 24.09 8.42
N SER A 221 37.22 23.63 7.58
CA SER A 221 38.60 23.31 7.94
C SER A 221 39.52 23.92 6.89
N GLN A 222 39.83 25.20 7.12
CA GLN A 222 41.17 25.74 7.01
C GLN A 222 41.66 26.04 8.43
#